data_AF-A0A381YIG2-F1
#
_entry.id   AF-A0A381YIG2-F1
#
_cell.length_a   1.000
_cell.length_b   1.000
_cell.length_c   1.000
_cell.angle_alpha   90.00
_cell.angle_beta   90.00
_cell.angle_gamma   90.00
#
_symmetry.space_group_name_H-M   'P 1'
#
loop_
_entity.id
_entity.type
_entity.pdbx_description
1 polymer ?
#
loop_
_entity_poly.entity_id
_entity_poly.type
_entity_poly.pdbx_seq_one_letter_code
_entity_poly.pdbx_strand_id
1 'polypeptide(L)'
;MLQSTIDTKGTEIKWVRDGNMHLTLKFIGHTPEASVDDINKTLKSITEDFSSISLSIVGSGCFPRPERARTLWVGITGEIDKLDNFVDAINGSLEPLGFPIQERKFIPHVTL
;
A
#
# COMPACT_ATOMS: atom_id res chain seq x y z
N MET A 1 -11.37 -12.88 -14.01
CA MET A 1 -10.63 -12.36 -12.83
C MET A 1 -9.16 -12.65 -13.09
N LEU A 2 -8.18 -11.79 -12.78
CA LEU A 2 -6.76 -12.01 -13.18
C LEU A 2 -6.20 -13.41 -12.84
N GLN A 3 -6.69 -14.02 -11.76
CA GLN A 3 -6.39 -15.41 -11.37
C GLN A 3 -6.77 -16.45 -12.43
N SER A 4 -7.86 -16.22 -13.17
CA SER A 4 -8.38 -17.14 -14.19
C SER A 4 -7.71 -16.99 -15.56
N THR A 5 -6.82 -16.01 -15.72
CA THR A 5 -6.17 -15.69 -17.00
C THR A 5 -4.67 -15.96 -17.00
N ILE A 6 -4.09 -16.38 -15.87
CA ILE A 6 -2.65 -16.62 -15.76
C ILE A 6 -2.32 -18.08 -16.10
N ASP A 7 -1.38 -18.29 -17.03
CA ASP A 7 -0.76 -19.60 -17.26
C ASP A 7 0.44 -19.72 -16.32
N THR A 8 0.33 -20.58 -15.32
CA THR A 8 1.37 -20.73 -14.31
C THR A 8 2.57 -21.55 -14.79
N LYS A 9 2.45 -22.29 -15.91
CA LYS A 9 3.48 -23.21 -16.44
C LYS A 9 4.13 -24.09 -15.36
N GLY A 10 3.33 -24.57 -14.40
CA GLY A 10 3.80 -25.41 -13.28
C GLY A 10 4.34 -24.65 -12.07
N THR A 11 4.25 -23.32 -12.06
CA THR A 11 4.58 -22.49 -10.89
C THR A 11 3.41 -22.43 -9.92
N GLU A 12 3.66 -22.59 -8.64
CA GLU A 12 2.65 -22.37 -7.61
C GLU A 12 2.55 -20.87 -7.30
N ILE A 13 1.35 -20.30 -7.44
CA ILE A 13 1.06 -18.92 -7.06
C ILE A 13 0.20 -18.93 -5.81
N LYS A 14 0.70 -18.29 -4.75
CA LYS A 14 -0.07 -18.07 -3.52
C LYS A 14 -0.79 -16.73 -3.60
N TRP A 15 -2.06 -16.77 -3.99
CA TRP A 15 -2.92 -15.59 -4.06
C TRP A 15 -3.27 -15.05 -2.67
N VAL A 16 -3.37 -13.74 -2.58
CA VAL A 16 -3.95 -13.01 -1.45
C VAL A 16 -5.44 -13.36 -1.35
N ARG A 17 -5.91 -13.59 -0.13
CA ARG A 17 -7.33 -13.86 0.13
C ARG A 17 -8.14 -12.59 -0.10
N ASP A 18 -9.37 -12.71 -0.60
CA ASP A 18 -10.22 -11.57 -0.99
C ASP A 18 -10.40 -10.51 0.11
N GLY A 19 -10.42 -10.89 1.40
CA GLY A 19 -10.51 -9.95 2.53
C GLY A 19 -9.20 -9.27 2.94
N ASN A 20 -8.07 -9.66 2.35
CA ASN A 20 -6.74 -9.15 2.66
C ASN A 20 -6.16 -8.29 1.54
N MET A 21 -6.90 -8.05 0.45
CA MET A 21 -6.47 -7.13 -0.60
C MET A 21 -6.57 -5.69 -0.10
N HIS A 22 -5.43 -5.00 -0.06
CA HIS A 22 -5.37 -3.63 0.43
C HIS A 22 -4.27 -2.84 -0.29
N LEU A 23 -4.44 -1.52 -0.32
CA LEU A 23 -3.40 -0.57 -0.70
C LEU A 23 -2.59 -0.23 0.54
N THR A 24 -1.32 -0.65 0.59
CA THR A 24 -0.44 -0.29 1.72
C THR A 24 0.02 1.15 1.56
N LEU A 25 -0.22 2.00 2.57
CA LEU A 25 0.21 3.41 2.56
C LEU A 25 1.56 3.63 3.27
N LYS A 26 1.79 2.92 4.37
CA LYS A 26 3.06 2.96 5.13
C LYS A 26 3.29 1.63 5.84
N PHE A 27 4.52 1.13 5.76
CA PHE A 27 4.99 0.04 6.62
C PHE A 27 5.58 0.64 7.90
N ILE A 28 5.04 0.25 9.06
CA ILE A 28 5.49 0.71 10.39
C ILE A 28 6.35 -0.31 11.14
N GLY A 29 6.59 -1.49 10.55
CA GLY A 29 7.49 -2.50 11.08
C GLY A 29 7.02 -3.13 12.40
N HIS A 30 7.97 -3.54 13.23
CA HIS A 30 7.67 -4.00 14.59
C HIS A 30 7.34 -2.79 15.46
N THR A 31 6.12 -2.76 15.99
CA THR A 31 5.57 -1.62 16.73
C THR A 31 5.27 -2.01 18.17
N PRO A 32 5.79 -1.29 19.18
CA PRO A 32 5.40 -1.50 20.56
C PRO A 32 3.91 -1.25 20.77
N GLU A 33 3.24 -2.10 21.56
CA GLU A 33 1.80 -1.96 21.84
C GLU A 33 1.45 -0.60 22.45
N ALA A 34 2.34 -0.07 23.29
CA ALA A 34 2.18 1.26 23.90
C ALA A 34 2.11 2.42 22.89
N SER A 35 2.61 2.23 21.66
CA SER A 35 2.57 3.26 20.60
C SER A 35 1.26 3.26 19.81
N VAL A 36 0.42 2.22 19.94
CA VAL A 36 -0.77 2.03 19.10
C VAL A 36 -1.79 3.15 19.29
N ASP A 37 -2.02 3.59 20.52
CA ASP A 37 -2.99 4.66 20.81
C ASP A 37 -2.57 6.00 20.20
N ASP A 38 -1.28 6.32 20.26
CA ASP A 38 -0.77 7.58 19.71
C ASP A 38 -0.77 7.56 18.19
N ILE A 39 -0.44 6.42 17.56
CA ILE A 39 -0.58 6.23 16.11
C ILE A 39 -2.04 6.43 15.69
N ASN A 40 -2.99 5.79 16.39
CA ASN A 40 -4.42 5.89 16.05
C ASN A 40 -4.95 7.33 16.19
N LYS A 41 -4.55 8.05 17.24
CA LYS A 41 -4.93 9.47 17.42
C LYS A 41 -4.35 10.34 16.30
N THR A 42 -3.09 10.15 15.97
CA THR A 42 -2.43 10.89 14.89
C THR A 42 -3.10 10.61 13.55
N LEU A 43 -3.33 9.35 13.20
CA LEU A 43 -4.00 8.98 11.94
C LEU A 43 -5.43 9.53 11.88
N LYS A 44 -6.17 9.50 12.99
CA LYS A 44 -7.53 10.06 13.06
C LYS A 44 -7.52 11.56 12.72
N SER A 45 -6.61 12.32 13.32
CA SER A 45 -6.48 13.76 13.04
C SER A 45 -6.19 14.01 11.55
N ILE A 46 -5.29 13.25 10.95
CA ILE A 46 -4.98 13.39 9.51
C ILE A 46 -6.22 13.08 8.68
N THR A 47 -6.98 12.03 9.00
CA THR A 47 -8.17 11.68 8.21
C THR A 47 -9.28 12.73 8.26
N GLU A 48 -9.31 13.60 9.28
CA GLU A 48 -10.27 14.71 9.36
C GLU A 48 -9.93 15.84 8.38
N ASP A 49 -8.66 15.99 7.98
CA ASP A 49 -8.19 17.02 7.06
C ASP A 49 -8.29 16.60 5.57
N PHE A 50 -8.59 15.33 5.29
CA PHE A 50 -8.63 14.79 3.93
C PHE A 50 -10.06 14.37 3.54
N SER A 51 -10.46 14.76 2.33
CA SER A 51 -11.68 14.27 1.70
C SER A 51 -11.48 12.90 1.06
N SER A 52 -12.57 12.18 0.79
CA SER A 52 -12.54 10.91 0.06
C SER A 52 -11.75 11.03 -1.25
N ILE A 53 -10.86 10.07 -1.49
CA ILE A 53 -10.00 10.01 -2.66
C ILE A 53 -10.58 9.00 -3.65
N SER A 54 -10.88 9.45 -4.87
CA SER A 54 -11.41 8.59 -5.93
C SER A 54 -10.27 7.87 -6.67
N LEU A 55 -10.20 6.56 -6.49
CA LEU A 55 -9.15 5.71 -7.05
C LEU A 55 -9.74 4.62 -7.96
N SER A 56 -8.94 4.15 -8.90
CA SER A 56 -9.29 3.06 -9.82
C SER A 56 -8.11 2.12 -10.01
N ILE A 57 -8.40 0.86 -10.29
CA ILE A 57 -7.37 -0.15 -10.61
C ILE A 57 -6.96 0.00 -12.07
N VAL A 58 -5.65 -0.02 -12.35
CA VAL A 58 -5.11 0.01 -13.71
C VAL A 58 -3.91 -0.92 -13.87
N GLY A 59 -3.92 -1.68 -14.96
CA GLY A 59 -2.80 -2.53 -15.35
C GLY A 59 -2.43 -3.59 -14.30
N SER A 60 -1.35 -4.29 -14.58
CA SER A 60 -0.75 -5.26 -13.69
C SER A 60 0.76 -5.21 -13.82
N GLY A 61 1.47 -5.53 -12.75
CA GLY A 61 2.91 -5.59 -12.74
C GLY A 61 3.44 -6.61 -11.76
N CYS A 62 4.75 -6.58 -11.54
CA CYS A 62 5.40 -7.46 -10.60
C CYS A 62 6.61 -6.81 -9.94
N PHE A 63 7.04 -7.38 -8.81
CA PHE A 63 8.30 -7.04 -8.15
C PHE A 63 9.21 -8.27 -8.02
N PRO A 64 10.55 -8.11 -8.06
CA PRO A 64 11.23 -6.87 -8.44
C PRO A 64 11.23 -6.61 -9.95
N ARG A 65 11.25 -7.65 -10.79
CA ARG A 65 11.23 -7.57 -12.26
C ARG A 65 10.63 -8.85 -12.88
N PRO A 66 10.09 -8.81 -14.11
CA PRO A 66 9.40 -9.96 -14.73
C PRO A 66 10.22 -11.24 -14.80
N GLU A 67 11.53 -11.15 -15.02
CA GLU A 67 12.42 -12.31 -15.17
C GLU A 67 12.62 -13.08 -13.85
N ARG A 68 12.27 -12.47 -12.71
CA ARG A 68 12.44 -13.04 -11.36
C ARG A 68 11.33 -12.58 -10.41
N ALA A 69 10.10 -12.51 -10.90
CA ALA A 69 8.96 -12.01 -10.14
C ALA A 69 8.73 -12.84 -8.87
N ARG A 70 8.53 -12.15 -7.75
CA ARG A 70 8.16 -12.72 -6.45
C ARG A 70 6.78 -12.25 -5.97
N THR A 71 6.30 -11.15 -6.52
CA THR A 71 5.03 -10.53 -6.13
C THR A 71 4.33 -10.02 -7.39
N LEU A 72 3.06 -10.36 -7.55
CA LEU A 72 2.18 -9.80 -8.58
C LEU A 72 1.31 -8.72 -7.95
N TRP A 73 0.99 -7.69 -8.71
CA TRP A 73 0.16 -6.59 -8.22
C TRP A 73 -0.64 -5.95 -9.35
N VAL A 74 -1.68 -5.22 -8.99
CA VAL A 74 -2.39 -4.28 -9.87
C VAL A 74 -2.09 -2.85 -9.47
N GLY A 75 -1.94 -1.98 -10.47
CA GLY A 75 -1.63 -0.57 -10.26
C GLY A 75 -2.87 0.23 -9.86
N ILE A 76 -2.66 1.43 -9.36
CA ILE A 76 -3.72 2.37 -8.98
C ILE A 76 -3.60 3.66 -9.81
N THR A 77 -4.74 4.21 -10.21
CA THR A 77 -4.90 5.49 -10.92
C THR A 77 -6.08 6.28 -10.33
N GLY A 78 -6.41 7.44 -10.92
CA GLY A 78 -7.42 8.37 -10.43
C GLY A 78 -6.78 9.60 -9.80
N GLU A 79 -7.23 9.99 -8.62
CA GLU A 79 -6.73 11.16 -7.89
C GLU A 79 -5.38 10.89 -7.19
N ILE A 80 -4.36 10.52 -7.97
CA ILE A 80 -3.05 10.10 -7.45
C ILE A 80 -2.34 11.22 -6.68
N ASP A 81 -2.43 12.47 -7.13
CA ASP A 81 -1.82 13.59 -6.40
C ASP A 81 -2.41 13.75 -4.99
N LYS A 82 -3.72 13.47 -4.80
CA LYS A 82 -4.34 13.49 -3.47
C LYS A 82 -3.86 12.32 -2.61
N LEU A 83 -3.69 11.15 -3.21
CA LEU A 83 -3.16 9.97 -2.53
C LEU A 83 -1.71 10.19 -2.09
N ASP A 84 -0.86 10.75 -2.95
CA ASP A 84 0.53 11.05 -2.65
C ASP A 84 0.62 12.06 -1.50
N ASN A 85 -0.15 13.15 -1.55
CA ASN A 85 -0.24 14.12 -0.45
C ASN A 85 -0.71 13.47 0.88
N PHE A 86 -1.65 12.52 0.81
CA PHE A 86 -2.12 11.81 2.00
C PHE A 86 -1.05 10.89 2.59
N VAL A 87 -0.30 10.18 1.74
CA VAL A 87 0.83 9.33 2.16
C VAL A 87 1.95 10.20 2.76
N ASP A 88 2.25 11.35 2.18
CA ASP A 88 3.25 12.28 2.69
C ASP A 88 2.84 12.84 4.06
N ALA A 89 1.56 13.18 4.24
CA ALA A 89 1.03 13.60 5.54
C ALA A 89 1.17 12.50 6.60
N ILE A 90 0.79 11.25 6.28
CA ILE A 90 0.97 10.10 7.18
C ILE A 90 2.45 9.93 7.55
N ASN A 91 3.36 10.03 6.57
CA ASN A 91 4.78 9.88 6.80
C ASN A 91 5.34 10.97 7.72
N GLY A 92 5.02 12.23 7.46
CA GLY A 92 5.48 13.36 8.27
C GLY A 92 4.91 13.36 9.70
N SER A 93 3.64 12.98 9.88
CA SER A 93 3.02 12.97 11.21
C SER A 93 3.47 11.79 12.08
N LEU A 94 3.88 10.67 11.49
CA LEU A 94 4.37 9.51 12.24
C LEU A 94 5.89 9.54 12.49
N GLU A 95 6.65 10.39 11.78
CA GLU A 95 8.09 10.55 11.99
C GLU A 95 8.44 10.95 13.44
N PRO A 96 7.79 11.95 14.08
CA PRO A 96 8.03 12.30 15.48
C PRO A 96 7.72 11.17 16.48
N LEU A 97 6.89 10.19 16.09
CA LEU A 97 6.57 9.01 16.89
C LEU A 97 7.61 7.88 16.70
N GLY A 98 8.68 8.12 15.94
CA GLY A 98 9.75 7.14 15.70
C GLY A 98 9.54 6.28 14.46
N PHE A 99 8.61 6.61 13.57
CA PHE A 99 8.38 5.89 12.32
C PHE A 99 8.93 6.70 11.13
N PRO A 100 10.20 6.49 10.73
CA PRO A 100 10.86 7.32 9.74
C PRO A 100 10.14 7.33 8.40
N ILE A 101 10.37 8.40 7.64
CA ILE A 101 9.89 8.54 6.27
C ILE A 101 10.55 7.45 5.40
N GLN A 102 9.77 6.85 4.50
CA GLN A 102 10.30 5.79 3.63
C GLN A 102 11.21 6.40 2.55
N GLU A 103 12.44 5.88 2.44
CA GLU A 103 13.39 6.33 1.41
C GLU A 103 12.94 6.01 -0.01
N ARG A 104 12.18 4.92 -0.17
CA ARG A 104 11.69 4.48 -1.47
C ARG A 104 10.46 5.28 -1.85
N LYS A 105 10.43 5.74 -3.11
CA LYS A 105 9.25 6.36 -3.69
C LYS A 105 8.04 5.43 -3.50
N PHE A 106 6.94 6.00 -3.03
CA PHE A 106 5.65 5.31 -2.96
C PHE A 106 5.21 4.90 -4.37
N ILE A 107 4.85 3.63 -4.52
CA ILE A 107 4.30 3.08 -5.77
C ILE A 107 2.93 2.52 -5.39
N PRO A 108 1.82 3.17 -5.75
CA PRO A 108 0.50 2.73 -5.31
C PRO A 108 0.08 1.46 -6.07
N HIS A 109 -0.05 0.37 -5.32
CA HIS A 109 -0.38 -0.94 -5.86
C HIS A 109 -1.16 -1.79 -4.83
N VAL A 110 -1.93 -2.75 -5.34
CA VAL A 110 -2.57 -3.79 -4.53
C VAL A 110 -1.94 -5.13 -4.90
N THR A 111 -1.38 -5.81 -3.90
CA THR A 111 -0.77 -7.14 -4.10
C THR A 111 -1.86 -8.18 -4.34
N LEU A 112 -1.60 -9.08 -5.31
CA LEU A 112 -2.49 -10.18 -5.70
C LEU A 112 -2.09 -11.50 -5.06
#